data_AF-A0A641M996-F1
#
_entry.id   AF-A0A641M996-F1
#
_cell.length_a   1.000
_cell.length_b   1.000
_cell.length_c   1.000
_cell.angle_alpha   90.00
_cell.angle_beta   90.00
_cell.angle_gamma   90.00
#
_symmetry.space_group_name_H-M   'P 1'
#
loop_
_entity.id
_entity.type
_entity.pdbx_description
1 polymer ?
#
loop_
_entity_poly.entity_id
_entity_poly.type
_entity_poly.pdbx_seq_one_letter_code
_entity_poly.pdbx_strand_id
1 'polypeptide(L)'
;RLFILLSPIALFLTGCENDDDNNGTLNQVENIINYNPAENYKGTYDITLQKNIALEFCKVEGVMGTDEFIVRSQDSGEYTYVNWGYKYAGVQGDEYGYYDRVSYNDTILIGLGFSDTWQVGKYDLLLVRDNNYQVIDQFNFMVLKDIEVDITQAKGGVLKVKANGWDVATDAVIDSLEFIDKSTQTVVEKIASAYKGGNDYESIVFTKDKYQSGDYELWIARWNYGFRQKICDFSYFRYEFVNSDPMQKDANGNYYLQFYLDEINEGDSYIVTTESPYIGAYIDRNKKLDPANWDPETKIYTYTLDEDCWMADMEDGMTFAVRLTLSKISINVAGSNKLKL
;
A
#
# COMPACT_ATOMS: atom_id res chain seq x y z
N ARG A 1 9.77 -13.68 24.89
CA ARG A 1 10.79 -12.61 24.96
C ARG A 1 11.43 -12.54 23.59
N LEU A 2 11.00 -11.58 22.77
CA LEU A 2 11.44 -11.38 21.39
C LEU A 2 12.75 -10.57 21.44
N PHE A 3 13.86 -11.14 20.95
CA PHE A 3 15.11 -10.39 20.78
C PHE A 3 15.20 -9.95 19.32
N ILE A 4 15.00 -8.65 19.08
CA ILE A 4 15.39 -7.99 17.83
C ILE A 4 16.85 -7.56 18.02
N LEU A 5 17.77 -8.24 17.35
CA LEU A 5 19.19 -7.89 17.36
C LEU A 5 19.47 -7.03 16.13
N LEU A 6 19.44 -5.71 16.31
CA LEU A 6 20.03 -4.76 15.37
C LEU A 6 21.55 -4.83 15.54
N SER A 7 22.23 -5.68 14.75
CA SER A 7 23.68 -5.75 14.72
C SER A 7 24.20 -5.19 13.38
N PRO A 8 25.25 -4.35 13.36
CA PRO A 8 25.91 -3.96 12.12
C PRO A 8 26.66 -5.19 11.59
N ILE A 9 26.09 -5.83 10.57
CA ILE A 9 26.67 -7.03 9.94
C ILE A 9 27.88 -6.58 9.10
N ALA A 10 29.09 -6.83 9.59
CA ALA A 10 30.28 -6.89 8.75
C ALA A 10 30.33 -8.29 8.11
N LEU A 11 29.73 -8.43 6.92
CA LEU A 11 29.92 -9.59 6.05
C LEU A 11 31.37 -9.56 5.54
N PHE A 12 32.17 -10.58 5.86
CA PHE A 12 33.41 -10.82 5.14
C PHE A 12 33.09 -11.74 3.96
N LEU A 13 32.96 -11.11 2.80
CA LEU A 13 32.75 -11.75 1.50
C LEU A 13 34.06 -12.40 1.06
N THR A 14 34.09 -13.72 0.97
CA THR A 14 35.01 -14.40 0.06
C THR A 14 34.43 -14.20 -1.34
N GLY A 15 34.95 -13.21 -2.06
CA GLY A 15 34.67 -13.06 -3.48
C GLY A 15 35.28 -14.22 -4.24
N CYS A 16 34.45 -15.08 -4.81
CA CYS A 16 34.87 -15.94 -5.91
C CYS A 16 34.90 -15.09 -7.18
N GLU A 17 35.98 -15.25 -7.96
CA GLU A 17 36.13 -14.62 -9.26
C GLU A 17 34.95 -15.00 -10.17
N ASN A 18 34.45 -14.03 -10.95
CA ASN A 18 33.49 -14.29 -12.01
C ASN A 18 34.20 -15.13 -13.08
N ASP A 19 34.03 -16.45 -13.03
CA ASP A 19 34.19 -17.29 -14.20
C ASP A 19 32.97 -17.06 -15.11
N ASP A 20 33.12 -16.06 -16.00
CA ASP A 20 32.31 -15.87 -17.19
C ASP A 20 32.50 -17.08 -18.14
N ASP A 21 31.98 -18.27 -17.82
CA ASP A 21 31.83 -19.39 -18.77
C ASP A 21 31.10 -20.63 -18.21
N ASN A 22 29.95 -20.46 -17.53
CA ASN A 22 29.09 -21.60 -17.20
C ASN A 22 27.64 -21.40 -17.65
N ASN A 23 27.46 -21.38 -18.98
CA ASN A 23 26.16 -21.52 -19.63
C ASN A 23 25.64 -22.98 -19.60
N GLY A 24 25.97 -23.72 -18.53
CA GLY A 24 25.50 -25.07 -18.28
C GLY A 24 24.12 -25.03 -17.65
N THR A 25 23.14 -25.70 -18.25
CA THR A 25 21.82 -25.86 -17.64
C THR A 25 21.97 -26.60 -16.31
N LEU A 26 21.63 -25.93 -15.20
CA LEU A 26 21.61 -26.54 -13.87
C LEU A 26 20.62 -27.71 -13.84
N ASN A 27 21.02 -28.85 -13.27
CA ASN A 27 20.19 -30.05 -13.19
C ASN A 27 19.57 -30.20 -11.81
N GLN A 28 18.25 -30.33 -11.75
CA GLN A 28 17.59 -30.60 -10.48
C GLN A 28 17.91 -32.01 -10.00
N VAL A 29 18.35 -32.13 -8.76
CA VAL A 29 18.50 -33.41 -8.06
C VAL A 29 17.62 -33.45 -6.83
N GLU A 30 17.31 -34.65 -6.37
CA GLU A 30 16.44 -34.85 -5.21
C GLU A 30 17.12 -34.40 -3.91
N ASN A 31 18.41 -34.69 -3.75
CA ASN A 31 19.14 -34.42 -2.52
C ASN A 31 20.65 -34.22 -2.76
N ILE A 32 21.15 -33.04 -2.38
CA ILE A 32 22.57 -32.67 -2.22
C ILE A 32 22.94 -32.67 -0.73
N ILE A 33 22.03 -32.15 0.11
CA ILE A 33 22.11 -32.15 1.57
C ILE A 33 20.80 -32.67 2.19
N ASN A 34 20.93 -33.31 3.34
CA ASN A 34 19.78 -33.69 4.14
C ASN A 34 19.18 -32.42 4.76
N TYR A 35 18.14 -31.90 4.12
CA TYR A 35 17.41 -30.73 4.57
C TYR A 35 15.94 -31.05 4.79
N ASN A 36 15.42 -30.68 5.95
CA ASN A 36 14.00 -30.80 6.26
C ASN A 36 13.40 -29.40 6.50
N PRO A 37 12.62 -28.84 5.55
CA PRO A 37 11.99 -27.52 5.71
C PRO A 37 11.05 -27.45 6.92
N ALA A 38 10.51 -28.58 7.38
CA ALA A 38 9.65 -28.61 8.56
C ALA A 38 10.41 -28.42 9.89
N GLU A 39 11.73 -28.60 9.88
CA GLU A 39 12.60 -28.43 11.06
C GLU A 39 13.22 -27.04 11.17
N ASN A 40 13.06 -26.21 10.13
CA ASN A 40 13.38 -24.79 10.13
C ASN A 40 12.16 -23.92 10.44
N TYR A 41 12.26 -22.61 10.18
CA TYR A 41 11.08 -21.73 10.14
C TYR A 41 9.97 -22.47 9.37
N LYS A 42 8.88 -22.82 10.06
CA LYS A 42 7.88 -23.79 9.57
C LYS A 42 7.25 -23.34 8.24
N GLY A 43 7.50 -24.09 7.15
CA GLY A 43 6.77 -24.03 5.88
C GLY A 43 7.01 -22.76 5.06
N THR A 44 6.38 -22.61 3.89
CA THR A 44 6.43 -21.36 3.11
C THR A 44 6.02 -20.17 3.99
N TYR A 45 6.92 -19.20 4.17
CA TYR A 45 6.69 -18.06 5.04
C TYR A 45 6.75 -16.72 4.29
N ASP A 46 5.91 -15.81 4.75
CA ASP A 46 5.84 -14.44 4.27
C ASP A 46 6.97 -13.62 4.89
N ILE A 47 7.82 -13.07 4.02
CA ILE A 47 8.98 -12.28 4.40
C ILE A 47 8.72 -10.83 4.01
N THR A 48 8.57 -9.99 5.03
CA THR A 48 8.52 -8.55 4.83
C THR A 48 9.92 -8.04 4.51
N LEU A 49 10.07 -7.44 3.33
CA LEU A 49 11.35 -6.88 2.90
C LEU A 49 11.64 -5.54 3.60
N GLN A 50 12.82 -5.49 4.22
CA GLN A 50 13.35 -4.33 4.93
C GLN A 50 14.74 -3.98 4.39
N LYS A 51 15.25 -2.80 4.74
CA LYS A 51 16.51 -2.25 4.21
C LYS A 51 17.70 -3.20 4.32
N ASN A 52 17.76 -4.01 5.37
CA ASN A 52 18.73 -5.09 5.53
C ASN A 52 18.00 -6.33 6.08
N ILE A 53 18.05 -7.43 5.34
CA ILE A 53 17.45 -8.69 5.77
C ILE A 53 18.38 -9.86 5.47
N ALA A 54 18.47 -10.77 6.43
CA ALA A 54 19.14 -12.05 6.29
C ALA A 54 18.16 -13.16 6.69
N LEU A 55 18.21 -14.27 5.98
CA LEU A 55 17.45 -15.47 6.30
C LEU A 55 18.36 -16.42 7.09
N GLU A 56 17.86 -16.93 8.21
CA GLU A 56 18.56 -17.92 9.02
C GLU A 56 17.96 -19.30 8.76
N PHE A 57 18.81 -20.27 8.43
CA PHE A 57 18.44 -21.67 8.24
C PHE A 57 19.27 -22.54 9.19
N CYS A 58 18.59 -23.30 10.03
CA CYS A 58 19.17 -24.24 10.98
C CYS A 58 19.16 -25.67 10.43
N LYS A 59 19.91 -26.57 11.07
CA LYS A 59 20.01 -28.00 10.74
C LYS A 59 20.30 -28.31 9.25
N VAL A 60 21.12 -27.48 8.61
CA VAL A 60 21.63 -27.70 7.26
C VAL A 60 22.89 -28.57 7.32
N GLU A 61 22.70 -29.89 7.49
CA GLU A 61 23.82 -30.82 7.56
C GLU A 61 24.40 -31.13 6.17
N GLY A 62 25.72 -31.01 6.02
CA GLY A 62 26.42 -31.40 4.79
C GLY A 62 26.60 -30.30 3.75
N VAL A 63 26.28 -29.05 4.09
CA VAL A 63 26.73 -27.88 3.32
C VAL A 63 28.26 -27.83 3.33
N MET A 64 28.85 -27.47 2.19
CA MET A 64 30.29 -27.36 1.99
C MET A 64 30.66 -25.91 1.66
N GLY A 65 31.88 -25.50 1.97
CA GLY A 65 32.34 -24.13 1.68
C GLY A 65 32.41 -23.78 0.18
N THR A 66 32.32 -24.78 -0.70
CA THR A 66 32.24 -24.63 -2.16
C THR A 66 30.82 -24.57 -2.69
N ASP A 67 29.81 -24.75 -1.83
CA ASP A 67 28.42 -24.68 -2.26
C ASP A 67 28.02 -23.23 -2.54
N GLU A 68 27.10 -23.07 -3.50
CA GLU A 68 26.51 -21.79 -3.85
C GLU A 68 25.04 -21.78 -3.46
N PHE A 69 24.52 -20.59 -3.16
CA PHE A 69 23.12 -20.38 -2.90
C PHE A 69 22.56 -19.39 -3.91
N ILE A 70 21.44 -19.79 -4.52
CA ILE A 70 20.75 -19.01 -5.54
C ILE A 70 19.31 -18.86 -5.10
N VAL A 71 18.77 -17.65 -5.22
CA VAL A 71 17.35 -17.38 -5.10
C VAL A 71 16.76 -17.29 -6.52
N ARG A 72 15.73 -18.09 -6.79
CA ARG A 72 15.03 -18.10 -8.08
C ARG A 72 13.63 -17.50 -7.92
N SER A 73 13.27 -16.51 -8.73
CA SER A 73 11.88 -16.05 -8.85
C SER A 73 11.03 -17.14 -9.47
N GLN A 74 9.92 -17.53 -8.83
CA GLN A 74 8.99 -18.51 -9.42
C GLN A 74 8.20 -17.92 -10.59
N ASP A 75 8.06 -16.58 -10.66
CA ASP A 75 7.30 -15.91 -11.70
C ASP A 75 8.14 -15.67 -12.96
N SER A 76 9.37 -15.17 -12.82
CA SER A 76 10.26 -14.88 -13.97
C SER A 76 11.24 -16.01 -14.29
N GLY A 77 11.54 -16.87 -13.32
CA GLY A 77 12.61 -17.88 -13.42
C GLY A 77 14.01 -17.30 -13.26
N GLU A 78 14.16 -16.00 -13.05
CA GLU A 78 15.46 -15.34 -12.92
C GLU A 78 16.19 -15.77 -11.64
N TYR A 79 17.51 -15.87 -11.74
CA TYR A 79 18.42 -16.28 -10.68
C TYR A 79 19.13 -15.08 -10.06
N THR A 80 19.22 -15.07 -8.74
CA THR A 80 20.02 -14.11 -7.98
C THR A 80 20.94 -14.86 -7.04
N TYR A 81 22.25 -14.71 -7.22
CA TYR A 81 23.23 -15.26 -6.30
C TYR A 81 23.19 -14.50 -4.98
N VAL A 82 23.21 -15.23 -3.88
CA VAL A 82 23.12 -14.67 -2.53
C VAL A 82 24.33 -15.05 -1.71
N ASN A 83 24.80 -14.10 -0.91
CA ASN A 83 25.90 -14.35 0.01
C ASN A 83 25.42 -15.24 1.15
N TRP A 84 26.28 -16.14 1.60
CA TRP A 84 25.97 -17.02 2.71
C TRP A 84 27.17 -17.27 3.60
N GLY A 85 26.92 -17.82 4.78
CA GLY A 85 27.95 -18.34 5.66
C GLY A 85 27.38 -19.03 6.89
N TYR A 86 28.21 -19.80 7.58
CA TYR A 86 27.82 -20.40 8.84
C TYR A 86 27.56 -19.34 9.92
N LYS A 87 26.55 -19.58 10.74
CA LYS A 87 26.19 -18.68 11.84
C LYS A 87 27.32 -18.65 12.86
N TYR A 88 27.82 -17.45 13.14
CA TYR A 88 28.86 -17.23 14.12
C TYR A 88 28.41 -17.69 15.53
N ALA A 89 29.20 -18.56 16.15
CA ALA A 89 28.94 -19.14 17.47
C ALA A 89 29.79 -18.50 18.58
N GLY A 90 30.85 -17.76 18.23
CA GLY A 90 31.71 -17.06 19.17
C GLY A 90 33.19 -17.19 18.85
N VAL A 91 34.02 -16.99 19.87
CA VAL A 91 35.46 -17.18 19.80
C VAL A 91 35.85 -18.29 20.79
N GLN A 92 36.67 -19.23 20.35
CA GLN A 92 37.25 -20.26 21.21
C GLN A 92 38.75 -20.02 21.32
N GLY A 93 39.25 -19.95 22.55
CA GLY A 93 40.67 -19.87 22.84
C GLY A 93 41.30 -21.26 22.96
N ASP A 94 42.55 -21.39 22.53
CA ASP A 94 43.38 -22.57 22.84
C ASP A 94 44.17 -22.39 24.15
N GLU A 95 44.89 -23.43 24.58
CA GLU A 95 45.72 -23.41 25.79
C GLU A 95 46.91 -22.43 25.72
N TYR A 96 47.22 -21.90 24.53
CA TYR A 96 48.33 -20.98 24.27
C TYR A 96 47.88 -19.51 24.12
N GLY A 97 46.57 -19.24 24.26
CA GLY A 97 46.00 -17.89 24.17
C GLY A 97 45.75 -17.41 22.75
N TYR A 98 45.78 -18.31 21.75
CA TYR A 98 45.28 -18.02 20.41
C TYR A 98 43.77 -18.19 20.37
N TYR A 99 43.12 -17.31 19.62
CA TYR A 99 41.67 -17.20 19.56
C TYR A 99 41.20 -17.40 18.14
N ASP A 100 40.40 -18.44 17.91
CA ASP A 100 39.77 -18.72 16.64
C ASP A 100 38.26 -18.47 16.69
N ARG A 101 37.72 -17.96 15.59
CA ARG A 101 36.27 -17.81 15.43
C ARG A 101 35.66 -19.19 15.23
N VAL A 102 34.60 -19.47 15.98
CA VAL A 102 33.82 -20.71 15.87
C VAL A 102 32.45 -20.37 15.32
N SER A 103 31.95 -21.22 14.43
CA SER A 103 30.61 -21.11 13.84
C SER A 103 29.85 -22.41 14.06
N TYR A 104 28.52 -22.32 14.07
CA TYR A 104 27.66 -23.50 14.06
C TYR A 104 27.82 -24.21 12.71
N ASN A 105 28.14 -25.50 12.72
CA ASN A 105 28.34 -26.31 11.52
C ASN A 105 27.03 -26.80 10.89
N ASP A 106 25.90 -26.52 11.53
CA ASP A 106 24.55 -26.95 11.14
C ASP A 106 23.64 -25.76 10.84
N THR A 107 24.11 -24.51 10.94
CA THR A 107 23.27 -23.33 10.80
C THR A 107 23.93 -22.32 9.87
N ILE A 108 23.23 -21.91 8.81
CA ILE A 108 23.68 -20.92 7.85
C ILE A 108 22.82 -19.65 7.90
N LEU A 109 23.42 -18.55 7.49
CA LEU A 109 22.77 -17.28 7.22
C LEU A 109 22.89 -16.99 5.73
N ILE A 110 21.77 -16.69 5.09
CA ILE A 110 21.70 -16.17 3.72
C ILE A 110 21.47 -14.66 3.79
N GLY A 111 22.45 -13.89 3.36
CA GLY A 111 22.33 -12.44 3.23
C GLY A 111 21.64 -12.08 1.92
N LEU A 112 20.43 -11.51 1.99
CA LEU A 112 19.67 -11.10 0.81
C LEU A 112 20.12 -9.75 0.24
N GLY A 113 21.20 -9.17 0.77
CA GLY A 113 21.77 -7.91 0.28
C GLY A 113 20.86 -6.71 0.47
N PHE A 114 21.07 -5.68 -0.36
CA PHE A 114 20.15 -4.55 -0.43
C PHE A 114 18.84 -4.99 -1.04
N SER A 115 17.77 -4.42 -0.53
CA SER A 115 16.44 -4.80 -0.94
C SER A 115 16.16 -4.44 -2.41
N ASP A 116 16.67 -3.35 -2.97
CA ASP A 116 16.31 -2.84 -4.30
C ASP A 116 16.50 -3.79 -5.51
N THR A 117 17.08 -4.97 -5.32
CA THR A 117 17.21 -6.04 -6.32
C THR A 117 16.03 -7.03 -6.37
N TRP A 118 15.09 -6.97 -5.43
CA TRP A 118 13.98 -7.96 -5.36
C TRP A 118 12.65 -7.40 -5.87
N GLN A 119 11.75 -8.33 -6.21
CA GLN A 119 10.34 -8.05 -6.50
C GLN A 119 9.44 -8.77 -5.48
N VAL A 120 8.22 -8.25 -5.30
CA VAL A 120 7.18 -8.94 -4.53
C VAL A 120 6.78 -10.21 -5.27
N GLY A 121 6.75 -11.35 -4.58
CA GLY A 121 6.42 -12.63 -5.22
C GLY A 121 7.04 -13.83 -4.53
N LYS A 122 6.85 -15.00 -5.13
CA LYS A 122 7.33 -16.28 -4.61
C LYS A 122 8.71 -16.63 -5.16
N TYR A 123 9.54 -17.19 -4.31
CA TYR A 123 10.91 -17.54 -4.63
C TYR A 123 11.29 -18.90 -4.06
N ASP A 124 12.17 -19.58 -4.78
CA ASP A 124 12.85 -20.78 -4.32
C ASP A 124 14.26 -20.42 -3.87
N LEU A 125 14.70 -20.98 -2.74
CA LEU A 125 16.11 -21.03 -2.37
C LEU A 125 16.71 -22.34 -2.87
N LEU A 126 17.77 -22.22 -3.66
CA LEU A 126 18.49 -23.33 -4.25
C LEU A 126 19.85 -23.45 -3.58
N LEU A 127 20.20 -24.66 -3.17
CA LEU A 127 21.59 -25.05 -2.94
C LEU A 127 22.13 -25.60 -4.26
N VAL A 128 23.28 -25.08 -4.69
CA VAL A 128 23.97 -25.52 -5.90
C VAL A 128 25.32 -26.10 -5.53
N ARG A 129 25.61 -27.29 -6.08
CA ARG A 129 26.90 -27.95 -5.98
C ARG A 129 27.25 -28.51 -7.35
N ASP A 130 28.38 -28.06 -7.88
CA ASP A 130 28.77 -28.31 -9.27
C ASP A 130 27.64 -27.88 -10.23
N ASN A 131 27.17 -28.78 -11.11
CA ASN A 131 26.07 -28.51 -12.06
C ASN A 131 24.70 -29.01 -11.56
N ASN A 132 24.57 -29.33 -10.28
CA ASN A 132 23.33 -29.84 -9.70
C ASN A 132 22.74 -28.83 -8.71
N TYR A 133 21.41 -28.76 -8.65
CA TYR A 133 20.72 -27.97 -7.64
C TYR A 133 19.65 -28.76 -6.90
N GLN A 134 19.47 -28.41 -5.62
CA GLN A 134 18.37 -28.86 -4.76
C GLN A 134 17.60 -27.63 -4.31
N VAL A 135 16.26 -27.65 -4.46
CA VAL A 135 15.40 -26.64 -3.82
C VAL A 135 15.37 -26.96 -2.34
N ILE A 136 15.90 -26.07 -1.51
CA ILE A 136 15.95 -26.26 -0.07
C ILE A 136 14.81 -25.52 0.62
N ASP A 137 14.40 -24.32 0.16
CA ASP A 137 13.29 -23.60 0.79
C ASP A 137 12.47 -22.78 -0.20
N GLN A 138 11.31 -22.29 0.25
CA GLN A 138 10.41 -21.44 -0.52
C GLN A 138 9.87 -20.31 0.36
N PHE A 139 9.91 -19.09 -0.15
CA PHE A 139 9.41 -17.92 0.57
C PHE A 139 8.65 -16.97 -0.34
N ASN A 140 7.83 -16.13 0.28
CA ASN A 140 7.06 -15.10 -0.39
C ASN A 140 7.52 -13.73 0.09
N PHE A 141 8.15 -12.97 -0.80
CA PHE A 141 8.56 -11.60 -0.52
C PHE A 141 7.39 -10.64 -0.67
N MET A 142 7.23 -9.77 0.33
CA MET A 142 6.19 -8.75 0.36
C MET A 142 6.67 -7.46 1.02
N VAL A 143 6.00 -6.35 0.70
CA VAL A 143 6.23 -5.04 1.33
C VAL A 143 5.46 -4.95 2.64
N LEU A 144 4.20 -5.40 2.62
CA LEU A 144 3.29 -5.43 3.76
C LEU A 144 2.69 -6.83 3.90
N LYS A 145 2.56 -7.29 5.15
CA LYS A 145 1.91 -8.55 5.52
C LYS A 145 0.70 -8.32 6.42
N ASP A 146 -0.16 -9.32 6.54
CA ASP A 146 -1.37 -9.26 7.38
C ASP A 146 -2.22 -8.00 7.10
N ILE A 147 -2.44 -7.69 5.81
CA ILE A 147 -3.13 -6.48 5.37
C ILE A 147 -4.63 -6.59 5.66
N GLU A 148 -5.15 -5.68 6.48
CA GLU A 148 -6.57 -5.43 6.69
C GLU A 148 -6.91 -4.01 6.20
N VAL A 149 -8.01 -3.86 5.47
CA VAL A 149 -8.45 -2.56 4.95
C VAL A 149 -9.90 -2.29 5.29
N ASP A 150 -10.15 -1.11 5.85
CA ASP A 150 -11.48 -0.53 6.04
C ASP A 150 -11.70 0.61 5.03
N ILE A 151 -12.59 0.36 4.08
CA ILE A 151 -12.96 1.27 2.99
C ILE A 151 -14.25 2.05 3.29
N THR A 152 -14.84 1.90 4.48
CA THR A 152 -16.14 2.53 4.80
C THR A 152 -16.10 4.05 4.69
N GLN A 153 -14.93 4.66 4.87
CA GLN A 153 -14.72 6.10 4.78
C GLN A 153 -14.22 6.59 3.41
N ALA A 154 -14.18 5.71 2.39
CA ALA A 154 -13.68 6.05 1.06
C ALA A 154 -14.47 7.22 0.42
N LYS A 155 -15.79 7.29 0.65
CA LYS A 155 -16.66 8.41 0.23
C LYS A 155 -16.15 9.77 0.76
N GLY A 156 -15.55 9.75 1.95
CA GLY A 156 -14.96 10.91 2.62
C GLY A 156 -13.54 11.25 2.17
N GLY A 157 -12.89 10.40 1.36
CA GLY A 157 -11.50 10.57 0.95
C GLY A 157 -10.50 9.87 1.88
N VAL A 158 -10.95 8.88 2.66
CA VAL A 158 -10.13 8.20 3.67
C VAL A 158 -10.24 6.68 3.52
N LEU A 159 -9.09 6.02 3.40
CA LEU A 159 -8.96 4.57 3.54
C LEU A 159 -8.24 4.28 4.84
N LYS A 160 -8.62 3.21 5.53
CA LYS A 160 -7.93 2.78 6.74
C LYS A 160 -7.22 1.48 6.47
N VAL A 161 -5.91 1.44 6.69
CA VAL A 161 -5.09 0.24 6.43
C VAL A 161 -4.36 -0.15 7.69
N LYS A 162 -4.51 -1.40 8.10
CA LYS A 162 -3.69 -2.03 9.13
C LYS A 162 -2.85 -3.10 8.46
N ALA A 163 -1.54 -3.05 8.66
CA ALA A 163 -0.63 -4.04 8.10
C ALA A 163 0.68 -4.06 8.90
N ASN A 164 1.39 -5.16 8.80
CA ASN A 164 2.73 -5.31 9.33
C ASN A 164 3.76 -5.02 8.24
N GLY A 165 4.85 -4.33 8.60
CA GLY A 165 5.97 -4.10 7.68
C GLY A 165 6.09 -2.68 7.12
N TRP A 166 5.25 -1.74 7.57
CA TRP A 166 5.49 -0.31 7.38
C TRP A 166 6.89 0.06 7.86
N ASP A 167 7.60 0.91 7.12
CA ASP A 167 8.95 1.30 7.52
C ASP A 167 8.91 2.22 8.75
N VAL A 168 9.54 1.77 9.83
CA VAL A 168 9.58 2.46 11.13
C VAL A 168 10.84 3.34 11.23
N ALA A 169 11.77 3.25 10.28
CA ALA A 169 13.12 3.77 10.42
C ALA A 169 13.35 5.10 9.68
N THR A 170 13.56 6.16 10.47
CA THR A 170 14.19 7.46 10.14
C THR A 170 13.40 8.45 9.29
N ASP A 171 13.77 9.74 9.37
CA ASP A 171 13.11 10.93 8.81
C ASP A 171 13.00 10.99 7.27
N ALA A 172 13.30 9.89 6.58
CA ALA A 172 13.19 9.77 5.13
C ALA A 172 11.99 8.89 4.77
N VAL A 173 11.03 9.44 4.04
CA VAL A 173 9.91 8.68 3.52
C VAL A 173 10.41 7.73 2.42
N ILE A 174 10.45 6.45 2.76
CA ILE A 174 10.93 5.35 1.90
C ILE A 174 9.78 4.72 1.09
N ASP A 175 8.58 4.80 1.63
CA ASP A 175 7.36 4.24 1.07
C ASP A 175 6.55 5.32 0.36
N SER A 176 5.95 4.97 -0.76
CA SER A 176 4.97 5.80 -1.45
C SER A 176 3.71 5.00 -1.71
N LEU A 177 2.57 5.65 -1.56
CA LEU A 177 1.28 5.06 -1.89
C LEU A 177 0.84 5.61 -3.23
N GLU A 178 0.45 4.70 -4.11
CA GLU A 178 0.01 4.99 -5.47
C GLU A 178 -1.44 4.60 -5.62
N PHE A 179 -2.25 5.55 -6.06
CA PHE A 179 -3.64 5.31 -6.39
C PHE A 179 -3.79 5.21 -7.89
N ILE A 180 -4.30 4.08 -8.36
CA ILE A 180 -4.40 3.76 -9.79
C ILE A 180 -5.87 3.71 -10.17
N ASP A 181 -6.23 4.38 -11.25
CA ASP A 181 -7.52 4.19 -11.92
C ASP A 181 -7.52 2.86 -12.67
N LYS A 182 -8.45 1.95 -12.33
CA LYS A 182 -8.52 0.62 -12.94
C LYS A 182 -8.87 0.65 -14.42
N SER A 183 -9.63 1.66 -14.85
CA SER A 183 -10.09 1.77 -16.23
C SER A 183 -8.95 2.18 -17.18
N THR A 184 -8.07 3.08 -16.71
CA THR A 184 -6.97 3.62 -17.50
C THR A 184 -5.61 3.02 -17.16
N GLN A 185 -5.50 2.32 -16.02
CA GLN A 185 -4.25 1.80 -15.46
C GLN A 185 -3.20 2.91 -15.22
N THR A 186 -3.65 4.14 -14.97
CA THR A 186 -2.78 5.30 -14.72
C THR A 186 -2.76 5.69 -13.24
N VAL A 187 -1.62 6.18 -12.77
CA VAL A 187 -1.47 6.70 -11.40
C VAL A 187 -2.15 8.07 -11.32
N VAL A 188 -3.24 8.15 -10.55
CA VAL A 188 -4.02 9.38 -10.29
C VAL A 188 -3.32 10.25 -9.26
N GLU A 189 -2.80 9.61 -8.23
CA GLU A 189 -2.12 10.28 -7.13
C GLU A 189 -1.02 9.41 -6.56
N LYS A 190 0.10 10.05 -6.21
CA LYS A 190 1.19 9.45 -5.46
C LYS A 190 1.42 10.27 -4.21
N ILE A 191 1.35 9.64 -3.04
CA ILE A 191 1.63 10.27 -1.75
C ILE A 191 2.80 9.59 -1.07
N ALA A 192 3.58 10.37 -0.34
CA ALA A 192 4.62 9.85 0.52
C ALA A 192 3.96 9.16 1.73
N SER A 193 4.32 7.91 2.02
CA SER A 193 3.83 7.20 3.21
C SER A 193 4.59 7.68 4.45
N ALA A 194 3.88 8.35 5.34
CA ALA A 194 4.40 8.75 6.65
C ALA A 194 4.16 7.68 7.74
N TYR A 195 3.66 6.49 7.36
CA TYR A 195 3.18 5.47 8.29
C TYR A 195 4.33 4.69 8.92
N LYS A 196 4.29 4.62 10.25
CA LYS A 196 5.34 3.97 11.05
C LYS A 196 4.92 2.58 11.56
N GLY A 197 3.74 2.10 11.15
CA GLY A 197 3.19 0.81 11.56
C GLY A 197 2.71 0.76 13.01
N GLY A 198 1.96 -0.29 13.33
CA GLY A 198 1.36 -0.50 14.64
C GLY A 198 0.33 -1.63 14.61
N ASN A 199 -0.34 -1.86 15.75
CA ASN A 199 -1.45 -2.81 15.82
C ASN A 199 -2.80 -2.22 15.39
N ASP A 200 -2.81 -0.93 15.05
CA ASP A 200 -4.00 -0.14 14.76
C ASP A 200 -4.11 0.22 13.28
N TYR A 201 -5.29 0.66 12.87
CA TYR A 201 -5.55 1.15 11.52
C TYR A 201 -4.94 2.53 11.30
N GLU A 202 -4.17 2.66 10.24
CA GLU A 202 -3.60 3.91 9.77
C GLU A 202 -4.55 4.60 8.78
N SER A 203 -4.75 5.91 8.93
CA SER A 203 -5.63 6.69 8.04
C SER A 203 -4.86 7.21 6.84
N ILE A 204 -5.21 6.70 5.65
CA ILE A 204 -4.73 7.15 4.34
C ILE A 204 -5.73 8.12 3.74
N VAL A 205 -5.33 9.39 3.67
CA VAL A 205 -6.15 10.47 3.11
C VAL A 205 -5.70 10.74 1.68
N PHE A 206 -6.64 10.73 0.73
CA PHE A 206 -6.38 11.05 -0.68
C PHE A 206 -7.14 12.29 -1.14
N THR A 207 -6.64 12.94 -2.19
CA THR A 207 -7.18 14.20 -2.70
C THR A 207 -8.38 13.93 -3.60
N LYS A 208 -9.57 13.83 -3.00
CA LYS A 208 -10.86 13.57 -3.66
C LYS A 208 -11.05 14.26 -5.02
N ASP A 209 -10.68 15.54 -5.13
CA ASP A 209 -10.89 16.34 -6.33
C ASP A 209 -10.13 15.84 -7.57
N LYS A 210 -9.11 14.98 -7.38
CA LYS A 210 -8.37 14.32 -8.48
C LYS A 210 -9.09 13.09 -9.06
N TYR A 211 -10.10 12.58 -8.36
CA TYR A 211 -10.74 11.30 -8.68
C TYR A 211 -12.09 11.53 -9.35
N GLN A 212 -12.38 10.77 -10.40
CA GLN A 212 -13.72 10.65 -10.97
C GLN A 212 -14.47 9.48 -10.34
N SER A 213 -15.78 9.38 -10.59
CA SER A 213 -16.52 8.20 -10.18
C SER A 213 -15.99 6.95 -10.89
N GLY A 214 -15.59 5.92 -10.15
CA GLY A 214 -15.00 4.71 -10.72
C GLY A 214 -14.33 3.80 -9.69
N ASP A 215 -13.65 2.77 -10.20
CA ASP A 215 -12.93 1.80 -9.40
C ASP A 215 -11.42 2.05 -9.46
N TYR A 216 -10.78 1.91 -8.30
CA TYR A 216 -9.39 2.27 -8.07
C TYR A 216 -8.65 1.17 -7.32
N GLU A 217 -7.33 1.19 -7.42
CA GLU A 217 -6.42 0.35 -6.65
C GLU A 217 -5.51 1.21 -5.80
N LEU A 218 -5.32 0.81 -4.55
CA LEU A 218 -4.27 1.34 -3.70
C LEU A 218 -3.08 0.39 -3.75
N TRP A 219 -1.91 0.93 -4.07
CA TRP A 219 -0.64 0.22 -4.08
C TRP A 219 0.36 0.90 -3.15
N ILE A 220 1.29 0.12 -2.61
CA ILE A 220 2.49 0.63 -1.96
C ILE A 220 3.69 0.34 -2.85
N ALA A 221 4.49 1.37 -3.08
CA ALA A 221 5.79 1.29 -3.71
C ALA A 221 6.89 1.66 -2.72
N ARG A 222 7.85 0.77 -2.50
CA ARG A 222 8.97 0.94 -1.56
C ARG A 222 10.30 1.07 -2.31
N TRP A 223 11.04 2.15 -2.05
CA TRP A 223 12.24 2.53 -2.84
C TRP A 223 11.97 2.68 -4.35
N ASN A 224 13.01 3.04 -5.12
CA ASN A 224 12.85 3.46 -6.52
C ASN A 224 12.84 2.31 -7.55
N TYR A 225 13.26 1.08 -7.19
CA TYR A 225 13.64 0.05 -8.18
C TYR A 225 12.77 -1.22 -8.25
N GLY A 226 11.57 -1.25 -7.66
CA GLY A 226 10.59 -2.27 -8.08
C GLY A 226 9.77 -2.97 -7.01
N PHE A 227 9.84 -2.55 -5.74
CA PHE A 227 8.89 -3.09 -4.77
C PHE A 227 7.57 -2.41 -4.89
N ARG A 228 6.62 -3.13 -5.45
CA ARG A 228 5.29 -2.64 -5.65
C ARG A 228 4.31 -3.74 -5.29
N GLN A 229 3.43 -3.46 -4.33
CA GLN A 229 2.43 -4.41 -3.85
C GLN A 229 1.07 -3.75 -3.84
N LYS A 230 0.06 -4.44 -4.39
CA LYS A 230 -1.33 -4.00 -4.26
C LYS A 230 -1.79 -4.19 -2.83
N ILE A 231 -2.37 -3.15 -2.25
CA ILE A 231 -2.96 -3.17 -0.91
C ILE A 231 -4.43 -3.58 -1.02
N CYS A 232 -5.22 -2.86 -1.83
CA CYS A 232 -6.64 -3.15 -2.00
C CYS A 232 -7.24 -2.54 -3.27
N ASP A 233 -8.45 -2.98 -3.60
CA ASP A 233 -9.37 -2.29 -4.49
C ASP A 233 -10.32 -1.40 -3.67
N PHE A 234 -10.76 -0.28 -4.23
CA PHE A 234 -11.86 0.52 -3.68
C PHE A 234 -12.60 1.26 -4.79
N SER A 235 -13.88 1.57 -4.58
CA SER A 235 -14.66 2.42 -5.49
C SER A 235 -14.80 3.81 -4.89
N TYR A 236 -14.78 4.82 -5.74
CA TYR A 236 -15.02 6.21 -5.34
C TYR A 236 -16.15 6.78 -6.20
N PHE A 237 -17.04 7.54 -5.56
CA PHE A 237 -18.08 8.33 -6.23
C PHE A 237 -17.75 9.81 -6.03
N ARG A 238 -17.71 10.56 -7.11
CA ARG A 238 -17.42 11.99 -7.07
C ARG A 238 -18.69 12.77 -6.76
N TYR A 239 -18.67 13.45 -5.62
CA TYR A 239 -19.75 14.34 -5.19
C TYR A 239 -19.41 15.76 -5.65
N GLU A 240 -20.11 16.28 -6.64
CA GLU A 240 -19.96 17.63 -7.15
C GLU A 240 -21.30 18.20 -7.64
N PHE A 241 -21.35 19.51 -7.90
CA PHE A 241 -22.49 20.11 -8.59
C PHE A 241 -22.54 19.61 -10.04
N VAL A 242 -23.75 19.35 -10.54
CA VAL A 242 -23.98 18.90 -11.92
C VAL A 242 -23.56 19.99 -12.92
N ASN A 243 -23.81 21.25 -12.56
CA ASN A 243 -23.54 22.40 -13.41
C ASN A 243 -22.40 23.22 -12.83
N SER A 244 -21.51 23.71 -13.70
CA SER A 244 -20.44 24.65 -13.32
C SER A 244 -20.99 25.95 -12.71
N ASP A 245 -22.20 26.33 -13.11
CA ASP A 245 -23.03 27.32 -12.44
C ASP A 245 -24.10 26.55 -11.64
N PRO A 246 -23.95 26.41 -10.31
CA PRO A 246 -24.80 25.52 -9.53
C PRO A 246 -26.24 26.00 -9.40
N MET A 247 -26.50 27.30 -9.53
CA MET A 247 -27.83 27.88 -9.34
C MET A 247 -28.57 28.01 -10.66
N GLN A 248 -29.54 27.13 -10.88
CA GLN A 248 -30.34 27.09 -12.11
C GLN A 248 -31.78 27.49 -11.84
N LYS A 249 -32.55 27.83 -12.88
CA LYS A 249 -33.94 28.26 -12.77
C LYS A 249 -34.86 27.26 -13.47
N ASP A 250 -35.92 26.83 -12.79
CA ASP A 250 -36.92 25.92 -13.37
C ASP A 250 -37.90 26.67 -14.30
N ALA A 251 -38.80 25.93 -14.96
CA ALA A 251 -39.80 26.50 -15.86
C ALA A 251 -40.82 27.43 -15.17
N ASN A 252 -40.97 27.31 -13.84
CA ASN A 252 -41.86 28.13 -13.03
C ASN A 252 -41.16 29.38 -12.47
N GLY A 253 -39.83 29.46 -12.64
CA GLY A 253 -39.01 30.56 -12.18
C GLY A 253 -38.38 30.35 -10.79
N ASN A 254 -38.46 29.16 -10.20
CA ASN A 254 -37.81 28.88 -8.92
C ASN A 254 -36.33 28.53 -9.13
N TYR A 255 -35.47 28.96 -8.22
CA TYR A 255 -34.07 28.57 -8.24
C TYR A 255 -33.87 27.20 -7.60
N TYR A 256 -32.96 26.41 -8.17
CA TYR A 256 -32.60 25.10 -7.67
C TYR A 256 -31.10 24.82 -7.83
N LEU A 257 -30.60 23.89 -7.02
CA LEU A 257 -29.27 23.31 -7.10
C LEU A 257 -29.37 21.84 -7.51
N GLN A 258 -28.40 21.37 -8.28
CA GLN A 258 -28.26 19.95 -8.62
C GLN A 258 -26.86 19.46 -8.29
N PHE A 259 -26.78 18.35 -7.55
CA PHE A 259 -25.51 17.72 -7.19
C PHE A 259 -25.61 16.20 -7.28
N TYR A 260 -24.47 15.56 -7.51
CA TYR A 260 -24.38 14.12 -7.62
C TYR A 260 -24.43 13.43 -6.26
N LEU A 261 -25.18 12.34 -6.18
CA LEU A 261 -25.35 11.51 -5.00
C LEU A 261 -25.48 10.04 -5.40
N ASP A 262 -24.58 9.21 -4.89
CA ASP A 262 -24.50 7.77 -5.22
C ASP A 262 -25.75 6.98 -4.77
N GLU A 263 -26.18 7.20 -3.54
CA GLU A 263 -27.31 6.54 -2.88
C GLU A 263 -27.83 7.41 -1.73
N ILE A 264 -29.07 7.14 -1.29
CA ILE A 264 -29.67 7.74 -0.09
C ILE A 264 -29.92 6.64 0.93
N ASN A 265 -29.36 6.81 2.13
CA ASN A 265 -29.64 5.93 3.27
C ASN A 265 -30.45 6.65 4.36
N GLU A 266 -31.05 5.85 5.25
CA GLU A 266 -31.76 6.40 6.40
C GLU A 266 -30.82 7.23 7.29
N GLY A 267 -31.22 8.46 7.60
CA GLY A 267 -30.45 9.39 8.43
C GLY A 267 -29.47 10.27 7.64
N ASP A 268 -29.34 10.08 6.33
CA ASP A 268 -28.55 10.98 5.50
C ASP A 268 -29.23 12.36 5.40
N SER A 269 -28.40 13.39 5.38
CA SER A 269 -28.86 14.78 5.43
C SER A 269 -27.89 15.72 4.73
N TYR A 270 -28.32 16.95 4.52
CA TYR A 270 -27.50 17.99 3.93
C TYR A 270 -27.76 19.37 4.55
N ILE A 271 -26.80 20.26 4.37
CA ILE A 271 -26.87 21.68 4.67
C ILE A 271 -26.50 22.41 3.38
N VAL A 272 -27.28 23.41 2.99
CA VAL A 272 -26.94 24.33 1.90
C VAL A 272 -26.61 25.68 2.52
N THR A 273 -25.47 26.24 2.15
CA THR A 273 -25.05 27.56 2.61
C THR A 273 -24.34 28.29 1.49
N THR A 274 -24.31 29.62 1.55
CA THR A 274 -23.34 30.40 0.80
C THR A 274 -22.04 30.55 1.59
N GLU A 275 -20.92 30.63 0.85
CA GLU A 275 -19.56 30.81 1.35
C GLU A 275 -19.01 32.21 0.99
N SER A 276 -17.74 32.46 1.36
CA SER A 276 -17.05 33.73 1.15
C SER A 276 -17.10 34.16 -0.33
N PRO A 277 -17.38 35.44 -0.63
CA PRO A 277 -17.54 36.58 0.30
C PRO A 277 -18.95 36.73 0.91
N TYR A 278 -19.90 35.89 0.51
CA TYR A 278 -21.33 35.99 0.86
C TYR A 278 -21.74 35.00 1.96
N ILE A 279 -20.89 34.80 2.96
CA ILE A 279 -21.12 33.80 4.02
C ILE A 279 -22.47 34.07 4.69
N GLY A 280 -23.36 33.09 4.63
CA GLY A 280 -24.65 33.12 5.31
C GLY A 280 -25.75 33.95 4.64
N ALA A 281 -25.54 34.43 3.41
CA ALA A 281 -26.60 35.03 2.58
C ALA A 281 -27.74 34.03 2.30
N TYR A 282 -27.42 32.75 2.14
CA TYR A 282 -28.39 31.65 2.14
C TYR A 282 -27.98 30.61 3.17
N ILE A 283 -28.92 30.14 3.99
CA ILE A 283 -28.67 29.06 4.96
C ILE A 283 -29.91 28.19 5.09
N ASP A 284 -29.80 26.93 4.66
CA ASP A 284 -30.78 25.89 4.97
C ASP A 284 -30.09 24.69 5.64
N ARG A 285 -30.53 24.34 6.85
CA ARG A 285 -29.80 23.43 7.75
C ARG A 285 -30.52 22.11 7.96
N ASN A 286 -29.73 21.03 7.94
CA ASN A 286 -30.08 19.70 8.43
C ASN A 286 -31.34 19.12 7.77
N LYS A 287 -31.50 19.38 6.47
CA LYS A 287 -32.58 18.77 5.69
C LYS A 287 -32.26 17.30 5.48
N LYS A 288 -33.25 16.44 5.71
CA LYS A 288 -33.15 15.03 5.31
C LYS A 288 -33.15 14.94 3.79
N LEU A 289 -32.38 14.00 3.24
CA LEU A 289 -32.46 13.69 1.82
C LEU A 289 -33.82 13.03 1.54
N ASP A 290 -34.58 13.61 0.61
CA ASP A 290 -35.86 13.07 0.17
C ASP A 290 -35.66 12.25 -1.11
N PRO A 291 -35.94 10.94 -1.11
CA PRO A 291 -35.84 10.11 -2.30
C PRO A 291 -36.66 10.61 -3.49
N ALA A 292 -37.72 11.40 -3.28
CA ALA A 292 -38.52 11.98 -4.36
C ALA A 292 -37.73 13.00 -5.20
N ASN A 293 -36.66 13.58 -4.64
CA ASN A 293 -35.81 14.57 -5.28
C ASN A 293 -34.54 13.97 -5.91
N TRP A 294 -34.38 12.65 -5.84
CA TRP A 294 -33.20 11.94 -6.33
C TRP A 294 -33.56 10.98 -7.45
N ASP A 295 -32.82 11.07 -8.54
CA ASP A 295 -32.93 10.15 -9.66
C ASP A 295 -31.87 9.04 -9.54
N PRO A 296 -32.28 7.77 -9.32
CA PRO A 296 -31.35 6.66 -9.17
C PRO A 296 -30.58 6.31 -10.45
N GLU A 297 -31.09 6.68 -11.64
CA GLU A 297 -30.43 6.41 -12.92
C GLU A 297 -29.32 7.43 -13.20
N THR A 298 -29.63 8.71 -13.04
CA THR A 298 -28.67 9.79 -13.29
C THR A 298 -27.80 10.13 -12.08
N LYS A 299 -28.17 9.63 -10.89
CA LYS A 299 -27.53 9.94 -9.60
C LYS A 299 -27.59 11.42 -9.22
N ILE A 300 -28.57 12.15 -9.75
CA ILE A 300 -28.72 13.59 -9.51
C ILE A 300 -29.75 13.81 -8.42
N TYR A 301 -29.38 14.59 -7.40
CA TYR A 301 -30.31 15.13 -6.42
C TYR A 301 -30.63 16.59 -6.79
N THR A 302 -31.91 16.93 -6.84
CA THR A 302 -32.38 18.30 -7.12
C THR A 302 -32.95 18.94 -5.86
N TYR A 303 -32.38 20.07 -5.46
CA TYR A 303 -32.84 20.84 -4.31
C TYR A 303 -33.35 22.21 -4.77
N THR A 304 -34.63 22.49 -4.58
CA THR A 304 -35.21 23.82 -4.81
C THR A 304 -34.84 24.74 -3.64
N LEU A 305 -34.26 25.90 -3.95
CA LEU A 305 -33.96 26.92 -2.94
C LEU A 305 -35.27 27.43 -2.34
N ASP A 306 -35.31 27.49 -1.01
CA ASP A 306 -36.45 27.98 -0.26
C ASP A 306 -36.32 29.50 -0.08
N GLU A 307 -37.33 30.25 -0.49
CA GLU A 307 -37.34 31.71 -0.39
C GLU A 307 -37.19 32.19 1.06
N ASP A 308 -37.69 31.40 2.03
CA ASP A 308 -37.60 31.73 3.46
C ASP A 308 -36.18 31.56 4.04
N CYS A 309 -35.26 30.93 3.31
CA CYS A 309 -33.88 30.69 3.74
C CYS A 309 -32.89 31.78 3.30
N TRP A 310 -33.34 32.77 2.54
CA TRP A 310 -32.53 33.93 2.16
C TRP A 310 -32.45 34.95 3.29
N MET A 311 -31.22 35.36 3.60
CA MET A 311 -30.90 36.39 4.60
C MET A 311 -30.44 37.70 3.95
N ALA A 312 -30.22 37.69 2.64
CA ALA A 312 -29.81 38.81 1.80
C ALA A 312 -30.33 38.63 0.36
N ASP A 313 -30.30 39.71 -0.43
CA ASP A 313 -30.64 39.65 -1.85
C ASP A 313 -29.69 38.73 -2.61
N MET A 314 -30.20 38.09 -3.68
CA MET A 314 -29.39 37.23 -4.54
C MET A 314 -28.39 38.07 -5.35
N GLU A 315 -27.10 37.70 -5.32
CA GLU A 315 -26.03 38.39 -6.03
C GLU A 315 -25.21 37.44 -6.90
N ASP A 316 -24.69 37.98 -8.02
CA ASP A 316 -23.80 37.25 -8.92
C ASP A 316 -22.48 36.87 -8.24
N GLY A 317 -21.94 35.69 -8.53
CA GLY A 317 -20.70 35.20 -7.95
C GLY A 317 -20.81 34.67 -6.52
N MET A 318 -22.03 34.51 -5.97
CA MET A 318 -22.28 33.75 -4.76
C MET A 318 -21.78 32.31 -4.89
N THR A 319 -20.91 31.91 -3.95
CA THR A 319 -20.44 30.52 -3.87
C THR A 319 -21.38 29.73 -2.97
N PHE A 320 -22.04 28.72 -3.53
CA PHE A 320 -22.83 27.76 -2.78
C PHE A 320 -21.95 26.61 -2.32
N ALA A 321 -22.18 26.16 -1.10
CA ALA A 321 -21.66 24.93 -0.56
C ALA A 321 -22.80 24.03 -0.06
N VAL A 322 -22.78 22.78 -0.48
CA VAL A 322 -23.60 21.71 0.07
C VAL A 322 -22.72 20.82 0.93
N ARG A 323 -22.99 20.81 2.24
CA ARG A 323 -22.39 19.84 3.15
C ARG A 323 -23.32 18.64 3.29
N LEU A 324 -22.96 17.54 2.65
CA LEU A 324 -23.63 16.26 2.77
C LEU A 324 -23.14 15.54 4.03
N THR A 325 -24.05 14.90 4.75
CA THR A 325 -23.73 13.93 5.81
C THR A 325 -24.32 12.60 5.39
N LEU A 326 -23.46 11.74 4.82
CA LEU A 326 -23.83 10.44 4.27
C LEU A 326 -23.24 9.33 5.13
N SER A 327 -24.07 8.49 5.73
CA SER A 327 -23.62 7.40 6.61
C SER A 327 -22.64 7.86 7.70
N LYS A 328 -22.90 9.04 8.28
CA LYS A 328 -22.07 9.73 9.29
C LYS A 328 -20.73 10.29 8.77
N ILE A 329 -20.52 10.32 7.45
CA ILE A 329 -19.36 10.94 6.81
C ILE A 329 -19.77 12.29 6.25
N SER A 330 -19.02 13.34 6.58
CA SER A 330 -19.25 14.68 6.02
C SER A 330 -18.48 14.89 4.72
N ILE A 331 -19.19 15.33 3.68
CA ILE A 331 -18.65 15.62 2.35
C ILE A 331 -19.08 17.03 1.98
N ASN A 332 -18.14 17.87 1.53
CA ASN A 332 -18.44 19.22 1.07
C ASN A 332 -18.41 19.24 -0.46
N VAL A 333 -19.41 19.88 -1.05
CA VAL A 333 -19.53 20.19 -2.48
C VAL A 333 -19.63 21.70 -2.59
N ALA A 334 -18.84 22.35 -3.43
CA ALA A 334 -18.83 23.81 -3.56
C ALA A 334 -18.78 24.27 -5.03
N GLY A 335 -19.34 25.43 -5.34
CA GLY A 335 -19.40 26.00 -6.68
C GLY A 335 -19.97 27.42 -6.68
N SER A 336 -19.60 28.23 -7.67
CA SER A 336 -20.00 29.65 -7.75
C SER A 336 -21.05 29.88 -8.82
N ASN A 337 -22.14 30.56 -8.45
CA ASN A 337 -23.22 30.85 -9.37
C ASN A 337 -22.87 31.94 -10.39
N LYS A 338 -23.63 31.98 -11.47
CA LYS A 338 -23.68 33.10 -12.42
C LYS A 338 -25.12 33.56 -12.59
N LEU A 339 -25.47 34.68 -11.96
CA LEU A 339 -26.77 35.30 -12.17
C LEU A 339 -26.79 35.98 -13.53
N LYS A 340 -27.50 35.37 -14.49
CA LYS A 340 -27.90 36.08 -15.71
C LYS A 340 -29.04 37.03 -15.35
N LEU A 341 -28.70 38.29 -15.10
CA LEU A 341 -29.64 39.41 -14.96
C LEU A 341 -30.44 39.64 -16.25
#